data_AF-A0A7C6ZKZ5-F1
#
_entry.id   AF-A0A7C6ZKZ5-F1
#
_cell.length_a   1.000
_cell.length_b   1.000
_cell.length_c   1.000
_cell.angle_alpha   90.00
_cell.angle_beta   90.00
_cell.angle_gamma   90.00
#
_symmetry.space_group_name_H-M   'P 1'
#
loop_
_entity.id
_entity.type
_entity.pdbx_description
1 polymer ?
#
loop_
_entity_poly.entity_id
_entity_poly.type
_entity_poly.pdbx_seq_one_letter_code
_entity_poly.pdbx_strand_id
1 'polypeptide(L)'
;GLLELTRKKVRPSLSSLLERSCPYCEGTGRVLSEESVSMNACQAIRSLADQEDSLGILVEVHPSVAAFLIGGGGSHLRELEEEIGKKIIIKGSDSSHLEDVQVRALYSKEEILALSAPVRPGEILDVEVEDVHATNDSDGIARLHGYIIDIENGRDYIGKRVLVKIDKVYRTYAKARILER
;
A
#
# COMPACT_ATOMS: atom_id res chain seq x y z
N GLY A 1 28.25 38.33 19.98
CA GLY A 1 27.98 38.44 18.53
C GLY A 1 27.88 37.06 17.97
N LEU A 2 26.85 36.76 17.17
CA LEU A 2 26.74 35.48 16.46
C LEU A 2 27.68 35.49 15.26
N LEU A 3 28.40 34.40 15.04
CA LEU A 3 29.23 34.18 13.86
C LEU A 3 28.44 33.33 12.86
N GLU A 4 28.06 33.91 11.72
CA GLU A 4 27.38 33.19 10.65
C GLU A 4 28.40 32.57 9.69
N LEU A 5 28.39 31.24 9.57
CA LEU A 5 29.24 30.50 8.65
C LEU A 5 28.38 29.92 7.53
N THR A 6 28.63 30.33 6.28
CA THR A 6 27.92 29.80 5.10
C THR A 6 28.69 28.62 4.51
N ARG A 7 28.14 27.40 4.62
CA ARG A 7 28.74 26.19 4.02
C ARG A 7 28.04 25.81 2.72
N LYS A 8 28.79 25.66 1.62
CA LYS A 8 28.26 25.19 0.32
C LYS A 8 27.78 23.73 0.44
N LYS A 9 26.54 23.45 0.04
CA LYS A 9 25.91 22.12 0.09
C LYS A 9 26.26 21.31 -1.16
N VAL A 10 27.10 20.28 -1.01
CA VAL A 10 27.62 19.46 -2.14
C VAL A 10 26.86 18.15 -2.32
N ARG A 11 26.17 17.66 -1.28
CA ARG A 11 25.38 16.42 -1.29
C ARG A 11 24.04 16.63 -0.57
N PRO A 12 22.96 15.93 -0.96
CA PRO A 12 21.76 15.87 -0.14
C PRO A 12 22.12 15.35 1.25
N SER A 13 21.51 15.95 2.27
CA SER A 13 21.64 15.50 3.66
C SER A 13 21.02 14.11 3.84
N LEU A 14 21.51 13.31 4.80
CA LEU A 14 20.89 12.02 5.13
C LEU A 14 19.38 12.16 5.40
N SER A 15 19.02 13.21 6.16
CA SER A 15 17.64 13.60 6.41
C SER A 15 16.79 13.84 5.16
N SER A 16 17.36 14.35 4.08
CA SER A 16 16.58 14.59 2.84
C SER A 16 16.36 13.32 2.02
N LEU A 17 17.00 12.21 2.39
CA LEU A 17 16.78 10.89 1.78
C LEU A 17 15.81 10.06 2.63
N LEU A 18 15.95 10.12 3.95
CA LEU A 18 15.17 9.31 4.89
C LEU A 18 13.87 9.97 5.36
N GLU A 19 13.76 11.29 5.23
CA GLU A 19 12.62 12.05 5.77
C GLU A 19 11.99 12.90 4.66
N ARG A 20 10.68 13.12 4.77
CA ARG A 20 9.89 14.06 3.97
C ARG A 20 9.25 15.11 4.86
N SER A 21 8.80 16.21 4.26
CA SER A 21 7.96 17.18 4.96
C SER A 21 6.70 16.49 5.46
N CYS A 22 6.34 16.72 6.72
CA CYS A 22 5.17 16.12 7.33
C CYS A 22 3.90 16.63 6.62
N PRO A 23 3.07 15.73 6.05
CA PRO A 23 1.83 16.14 5.38
C PRO A 23 0.74 16.54 6.37
N TYR A 24 0.91 16.25 7.67
CA TYR A 24 -0.11 16.50 8.69
C TYR A 24 0.05 17.84 9.42
N CYS A 25 1.26 18.40 9.47
CA CYS A 25 1.56 19.61 10.26
C CYS A 25 2.01 20.81 9.40
N GLU A 26 1.55 20.87 8.15
CA GLU A 26 1.81 22.00 7.23
C GLU A 26 3.32 22.30 7.05
N GLY A 27 4.17 21.26 7.12
CA GLY A 27 5.61 21.38 6.88
C GLY A 27 6.44 21.88 8.07
N THR A 28 5.85 22.05 9.27
CA THR A 28 6.60 22.42 10.49
C THR A 28 7.49 21.29 11.03
N GLY A 29 7.19 20.05 10.68
CA GLY A 29 7.91 18.85 11.07
C GLY A 29 8.30 17.97 9.89
N ARG A 30 9.05 16.91 10.18
CA ARG A 30 9.42 15.88 9.20
C ARG A 30 9.00 14.52 9.71
N VAL A 31 8.66 13.64 8.77
CA VAL A 31 8.30 12.23 9.01
C VAL A 31 9.17 11.37 8.11
N LEU A 32 9.35 10.09 8.45
CA LEU A 32 10.06 9.16 7.59
C LEU A 32 9.42 9.11 6.19
N SER A 33 10.26 8.96 5.17
CA SER A 33 9.82 8.73 3.80
C SER A 33 9.13 7.38 3.69
N GLU A 34 8.21 7.23 2.73
CA GLU A 34 7.52 5.96 2.50
C GLU A 34 8.48 4.80 2.24
N GLU A 35 9.60 5.07 1.56
CA GLU A 35 10.71 4.12 1.37
C GLU A 35 11.31 3.70 2.72
N SER A 36 11.60 4.64 3.61
CA SER A 36 12.17 4.34 4.94
C SER A 36 11.19 3.55 5.81
N VAL A 37 9.91 3.92 5.80
CA VAL A 37 8.87 3.16 6.53
C VAL A 37 8.71 1.75 5.94
N SER A 38 8.76 1.61 4.61
CA SER A 38 8.70 0.29 3.97
C SER A 38 9.87 -0.60 4.40
N MET A 39 11.07 -0.04 4.57
CA MET A 39 12.23 -0.78 5.09
C MET A 39 12.01 -1.25 6.53
N ASN A 40 11.45 -0.38 7.38
CA ASN A 40 11.10 -0.73 8.76
C ASN A 40 10.05 -1.85 8.79
N ALA A 41 9.05 -1.78 7.91
CA ALA A 41 8.05 -2.84 7.78
C ALA A 41 8.68 -4.17 7.33
N CYS A 42 9.59 -4.17 6.35
CA CYS A 42 10.33 -5.39 5.97
C CYS A 42 11.11 -5.99 7.15
N GLN A 43 11.74 -5.18 7.99
CA GLN A 43 12.42 -5.65 9.20
C GLN A 43 11.44 -6.26 10.21
N ALA A 44 10.30 -5.62 10.44
CA ALA A 44 9.27 -6.13 11.35
C ALA A 44 8.68 -7.46 10.86
N ILE A 45 8.43 -7.60 9.55
CA ILE A 45 7.96 -8.84 8.93
C ILE A 45 8.98 -9.96 9.13
N ARG A 46 10.27 -9.72 8.85
CA ARG A 46 11.34 -10.71 9.07
C ARG A 46 11.43 -11.14 10.53
N SER A 47 11.45 -10.17 11.44
CA SER A 47 11.51 -10.45 12.87
C SER A 47 10.33 -11.31 13.35
N LEU A 48 9.12 -11.04 12.86
CA LEU A 48 7.95 -11.84 13.21
C LEU A 48 8.02 -13.24 12.59
N ALA A 49 8.50 -13.33 11.34
CA ALA A 49 8.64 -14.61 10.66
C ALA A 49 9.67 -15.54 11.32
N ASP A 50 10.72 -14.99 11.91
CA ASP A 50 11.72 -15.74 12.66
C ASP A 50 11.21 -16.19 14.04
N GLN A 51 10.31 -15.41 14.66
CA GLN A 51 9.80 -15.67 16.01
C GLN A 51 8.61 -16.63 16.06
N GLU A 52 7.71 -16.57 15.08
CA GLU A 52 6.45 -17.33 15.09
C GLU A 52 6.34 -18.27 13.89
N ASP A 53 5.95 -19.52 14.12
CA ASP A 53 5.62 -20.48 13.05
C ASP A 53 4.19 -20.26 12.54
N SER A 54 4.04 -19.24 11.69
CA SER A 54 2.78 -18.82 11.09
C SER A 54 2.64 -19.29 9.64
N LEU A 55 1.40 -19.49 9.17
CA LEU A 55 1.11 -19.83 7.78
C LEU A 55 1.21 -18.60 6.86
N GLY A 56 1.03 -17.41 7.42
CA GLY A 56 1.18 -16.14 6.72
C GLY A 56 1.29 -14.96 7.67
N ILE A 57 1.49 -13.78 7.11
CA ILE A 57 1.67 -12.53 7.84
C ILE A 57 0.79 -11.47 7.18
N LEU A 58 -0.06 -10.79 7.96
CA LEU A 58 -0.77 -9.58 7.52
C LEU A 58 0.02 -8.35 7.94
N VAL A 59 0.14 -7.42 7.01
CA VAL A 59 0.78 -6.12 7.17
C VAL A 59 -0.25 -5.05 6.86
N GLU A 60 -0.61 -4.25 7.86
CA GLU A 60 -1.49 -3.08 7.71
C GLU A 60 -0.66 -1.81 7.80
N VAL A 61 -0.69 -1.02 6.72
CA VAL A 61 0.10 0.22 6.57
C VAL A 61 -0.68 1.26 5.76
N HIS A 62 -0.19 2.50 5.74
CA HIS A 62 -0.71 3.52 4.84
C HIS A 62 -0.55 3.08 3.35
N PRO A 63 -1.52 3.36 2.46
CA PRO A 63 -1.48 2.93 1.07
C PRO A 63 -0.23 3.32 0.29
N SER A 64 0.31 4.51 0.54
CA SER A 64 1.56 4.95 -0.09
C SER A 64 2.71 4.03 0.30
N VAL A 65 2.82 3.63 1.57
CA VAL A 65 3.84 2.68 2.04
C VAL A 65 3.58 1.27 1.50
N ALA A 66 2.32 0.84 1.43
CA ALA A 66 1.94 -0.43 0.82
C ALA A 66 2.46 -0.54 -0.63
N ALA A 67 2.37 0.54 -1.42
CA ALA A 67 2.88 0.55 -2.79
C ALA A 67 4.40 0.30 -2.86
N PHE A 68 5.19 0.87 -1.93
CA PHE A 68 6.64 0.62 -1.83
C PHE A 68 6.96 -0.81 -1.36
N LEU A 69 6.18 -1.35 -0.43
CA LEU A 69 6.33 -2.74 0.03
C LEU A 69 5.98 -3.75 -1.07
N ILE A 70 4.96 -3.47 -1.88
CA ILE A 70 4.56 -4.33 -2.99
C ILE A 70 5.61 -4.26 -4.11
N GLY A 71 6.07 -3.04 -4.43
CA GLY A 71 6.95 -2.77 -5.55
C GLY A 71 6.24 -2.82 -6.90
N GLY A 72 6.93 -2.38 -7.96
CA GLY A 72 6.40 -2.39 -9.32
C GLY A 72 6.03 -3.79 -9.77
N GLY A 73 4.75 -4.03 -10.06
CA GLY A 73 4.25 -5.35 -10.48
C GLY A 73 4.35 -6.45 -9.40
N GLY A 74 4.60 -6.09 -8.13
CA GLY A 74 4.71 -7.03 -7.02
C GLY A 74 6.07 -7.71 -6.87
N SER A 75 7.14 -7.19 -7.50
CA SER A 75 8.48 -7.80 -7.43
C SER A 75 9.01 -7.87 -5.99
N HIS A 76 9.00 -6.74 -5.28
CA HIS A 76 9.55 -6.64 -3.93
C HIS A 76 8.82 -7.57 -2.95
N LEU A 77 7.50 -7.64 -3.04
CA LEU A 77 6.69 -8.55 -2.24
C LEU A 77 6.96 -10.03 -2.55
N ARG A 78 7.27 -10.38 -3.80
CA ARG A 78 7.64 -11.76 -4.17
C ARG A 78 8.99 -12.12 -3.57
N GLU A 79 9.98 -11.26 -3.73
CA GLU A 79 11.33 -11.47 -3.17
C GLU A 79 11.26 -11.66 -1.65
N LEU A 80 10.47 -10.84 -0.95
CA LEU A 80 10.29 -10.96 0.51
C LEU A 80 9.56 -12.26 0.90
N GLU A 81 8.55 -12.69 0.14
CA GLU A 81 7.91 -14.00 0.38
C GLU A 81 8.85 -15.17 0.12
N GLU A 82 9.68 -15.11 -0.92
CA GLU A 82 10.64 -16.16 -1.26
C GLU A 82 11.74 -16.28 -0.21
N GLU A 83 12.21 -15.14 0.32
CA GLU A 83 13.19 -15.10 1.41
C GLU A 83 12.63 -15.72 2.71
N ILE A 84 11.39 -15.40 3.05
CA ILE A 84 10.77 -15.80 4.32
C ILE A 84 10.11 -17.19 4.23
N GLY A 85 9.69 -17.61 3.04
CA GLY A 85 8.95 -18.86 2.82
C GLY A 85 7.51 -18.86 3.34
N LYS A 86 6.94 -17.70 3.67
CA LYS A 86 5.57 -17.53 4.20
C LYS A 86 4.73 -16.61 3.32
N LYS A 87 3.41 -16.77 3.39
CA LYS A 87 2.49 -15.89 2.65
C LYS A 87 2.42 -14.52 3.29
N ILE A 88 2.61 -13.45 2.53
CA ILE A 88 2.48 -12.07 3.04
C ILE A 88 1.21 -11.45 2.45
N ILE A 89 0.41 -10.78 3.27
CA ILE A 89 -0.77 -10.03 2.85
C ILE A 89 -0.54 -8.59 3.26
N ILE A 90 -0.64 -7.68 2.31
CA ILE A 90 -0.50 -6.24 2.57
C ILE A 90 -1.86 -5.60 2.37
N LYS A 91 -2.30 -4.83 3.36
CA LYS A 91 -3.55 -4.08 3.33
C LYS A 91 -3.26 -2.61 3.58
N GLY A 92 -3.68 -1.78 2.63
CA GLY A 92 -3.57 -0.32 2.74
C GLY A 92 -4.76 0.23 3.50
N SER A 93 -4.53 1.06 4.53
CA SER A 93 -5.61 1.79 5.20
C SER A 93 -5.31 3.28 5.25
N ASP A 94 -6.17 4.11 4.64
CA ASP A 94 -6.03 5.58 4.64
C ASP A 94 -6.19 6.19 6.04
N SER A 95 -6.75 5.44 6.99
CA SER A 95 -6.81 5.84 8.39
C SER A 95 -5.48 5.64 9.14
N SER A 96 -4.53 4.90 8.59
CA SER A 96 -3.25 4.62 9.23
C SER A 96 -2.29 5.77 9.02
N HIS A 97 -1.55 6.16 10.06
CA HIS A 97 -0.49 7.14 9.92
C HIS A 97 0.61 6.61 9.00
N LEU A 98 1.30 7.51 8.28
CA LEU A 98 2.35 7.14 7.32
C LEU A 98 3.47 6.29 7.92
N GLU A 99 3.77 6.51 9.20
CA GLU A 99 4.81 5.79 9.94
C GLU A 99 4.27 4.63 10.78
N ASP A 100 2.95 4.42 10.82
CA ASP A 100 2.35 3.31 11.55
C ASP A 100 2.43 2.02 10.70
N VAL A 101 3.00 0.99 11.30
CA VAL A 101 3.19 -0.31 10.69
C VAL A 101 2.71 -1.37 11.66
N GLN A 102 1.65 -2.06 11.29
CA GLN A 102 1.11 -3.16 12.08
C GLN A 102 1.34 -4.47 11.36
N VAL A 103 1.99 -5.41 12.04
CA VAL A 103 2.31 -6.74 11.51
C VAL A 103 1.70 -7.79 12.44
N ARG A 104 0.93 -8.72 11.88
CA ARG A 104 0.34 -9.82 12.65
C ARG A 104 0.52 -11.16 11.94
N ALA A 105 0.76 -12.21 12.71
CA ALA A 105 0.79 -13.57 12.21
C ALA A 105 -0.63 -14.08 11.91
N LEU A 106 -0.72 -14.89 10.85
CA LEU A 106 -1.94 -15.58 10.42
C LEU A 106 -1.71 -17.08 10.54
N TYR A 107 -2.64 -17.73 11.24
CA TYR A 107 -2.54 -19.16 11.56
C TYR A 107 -3.57 -20.04 10.84
N SER A 108 -4.66 -19.44 10.32
CA SER A 108 -5.68 -20.18 9.56
C SER A 108 -5.57 -19.92 8.06
N LYS A 109 -5.68 -21.00 7.28
CA LYS A 109 -5.78 -20.92 5.81
C LYS A 109 -7.02 -20.14 5.36
N GLU A 110 -8.10 -20.20 6.12
CA GLU A 110 -9.36 -19.51 5.80
C GLU A 110 -9.20 -18.00 5.92
N GLU A 111 -8.50 -17.55 6.97
CA GLU A 111 -8.20 -16.13 7.20
C GLU A 111 -7.28 -15.58 6.09
N ILE A 112 -6.26 -16.34 5.69
CA ILE A 112 -5.37 -15.99 4.58
C ILE A 112 -6.15 -15.83 3.27
N LEU A 113 -7.04 -16.78 2.96
CA LEU A 113 -7.85 -16.73 1.75
C LEU A 113 -8.77 -15.51 1.73
N ALA A 114 -9.51 -15.26 2.83
CA ALA A 114 -10.43 -14.15 2.94
C ALA A 114 -9.74 -12.77 2.79
N LEU A 115 -8.53 -12.64 3.31
CA LEU A 115 -7.75 -11.40 3.24
C LEU A 115 -7.00 -11.21 1.92
N SER A 116 -6.65 -12.30 1.23
CA SER A 116 -5.87 -12.24 -0.01
C SER A 116 -6.66 -11.70 -1.22
N ALA A 117 -7.98 -11.93 -1.23
CA ALA A 117 -8.87 -11.45 -2.27
C ALA A 117 -10.29 -11.38 -1.71
N PRO A 118 -10.74 -10.19 -1.24
CA PRO A 118 -12.10 -10.04 -0.72
C PRO A 118 -13.18 -10.11 -1.83
N VAL A 119 -12.76 -10.13 -3.10
CA VAL A 119 -13.64 -10.11 -4.27
C VAL A 119 -13.39 -11.31 -5.18
N ARG A 120 -14.41 -11.72 -5.93
CA ARG A 120 -14.36 -12.86 -6.86
C ARG A 120 -14.46 -12.40 -8.33
N PRO A 121 -13.79 -13.09 -9.28
CA PRO A 121 -14.01 -12.84 -10.70
C PRO A 121 -15.49 -13.01 -11.07
N GLY A 122 -16.04 -12.04 -11.80
CA GLY A 122 -17.44 -11.99 -12.22
C GLY A 122 -18.41 -11.39 -11.20
N GLU A 123 -17.95 -11.10 -9.98
CA GLU A 123 -18.74 -10.41 -8.95
C GLU A 123 -19.05 -8.97 -9.39
N ILE A 124 -20.25 -8.50 -9.04
CA ILE A 124 -20.71 -7.14 -9.31
C ILE A 124 -20.77 -6.40 -7.98
N LEU A 125 -20.06 -5.28 -7.90
CA LEU A 125 -19.94 -4.49 -6.68
C LEU A 125 -20.35 -3.04 -6.95
N ASP A 126 -21.00 -2.42 -5.98
CA ASP A 126 -21.25 -0.98 -5.95
C ASP A 126 -20.13 -0.30 -5.14
N VAL A 127 -19.20 0.31 -5.86
CA VAL A 127 -17.98 0.90 -5.30
C VAL A 127 -17.92 2.40 -5.59
N GLU A 128 -17.33 3.15 -4.68
CA GLU A 128 -17.03 4.56 -4.88
C GLU A 128 -15.64 4.70 -5.49
N VAL A 129 -15.52 5.47 -6.58
CA VAL A 129 -14.21 5.79 -7.14
C VAL A 129 -13.59 6.90 -6.30
N GLU A 130 -12.55 6.55 -5.55
CA GLU A 130 -11.89 7.44 -4.60
C GLU A 130 -10.80 8.28 -5.29
N ASP A 131 -10.03 7.66 -6.20
CA ASP A 131 -8.81 8.24 -6.76
C ASP A 131 -8.61 7.89 -8.25
N VAL A 132 -7.58 8.49 -8.85
CA VAL A 132 -7.07 8.09 -10.18
C VAL A 132 -5.83 7.20 -10.05
N HIS A 133 -5.67 6.26 -10.98
CA HIS A 133 -4.49 5.42 -11.00
C HIS A 133 -3.25 6.26 -11.36
N ALA A 134 -2.22 6.26 -10.49
CA ALA A 134 -1.04 7.12 -10.63
C ALA A 134 -0.28 6.97 -11.96
N THR A 135 -0.24 5.75 -12.51
CA THR A 135 0.41 5.45 -13.80
C THR A 135 -0.54 5.47 -15.01
N ASN A 136 -1.84 5.27 -14.81
CA ASN A 136 -2.83 5.19 -15.89
C ASN A 136 -3.96 6.18 -15.61
N ASP A 137 -3.83 7.38 -16.16
CA ASP A 137 -4.69 8.52 -15.89
C ASP A 137 -6.14 8.33 -16.42
N SER A 138 -6.43 7.25 -17.16
CA SER A 138 -7.79 6.86 -17.54
C SER A 138 -8.52 6.06 -16.46
N ASP A 139 -7.79 5.37 -15.59
CA ASP A 139 -8.37 4.38 -14.68
C ASP A 139 -8.68 5.00 -13.32
N GLY A 140 -9.80 4.58 -12.74
CA GLY A 140 -10.21 4.96 -11.40
C GLY A 140 -9.79 3.92 -10.38
N ILE A 141 -9.53 4.35 -9.15
CA ILE A 141 -9.22 3.47 -8.02
C ILE A 141 -10.37 3.52 -7.03
N ALA A 142 -10.89 2.36 -6.68
CA ALA A 142 -11.74 2.17 -5.52
C ALA A 142 -11.03 1.28 -4.50
N ARG A 143 -11.29 1.45 -3.20
CA ARG A 143 -10.76 0.58 -2.15
C ARG A 143 -11.89 -0.17 -1.46
N LEU A 144 -11.79 -1.48 -1.41
CA LEU A 144 -12.68 -2.32 -0.62
C LEU A 144 -11.89 -2.94 0.53
N HIS A 145 -12.10 -2.48 1.75
CA HIS A 145 -11.35 -2.94 2.93
C HIS A 145 -9.82 -2.88 2.73
N GLY A 146 -9.32 -1.85 2.04
CA GLY A 146 -7.90 -1.69 1.74
C GLY A 146 -7.38 -2.52 0.56
N TYR A 147 -8.23 -3.31 -0.07
CA TYR A 147 -7.94 -4.01 -1.32
C TYR A 147 -8.29 -3.12 -2.52
N ILE A 148 -7.33 -2.93 -3.42
CA ILE A 148 -7.45 -1.99 -4.54
C ILE A 148 -8.31 -2.61 -5.65
N ILE A 149 -9.26 -1.83 -6.16
CA ILE A 149 -10.06 -2.17 -7.35
C ILE A 149 -9.71 -1.13 -8.41
N ASP A 150 -8.96 -1.58 -9.41
CA ASP A 150 -8.58 -0.82 -10.60
C ASP A 150 -9.74 -0.87 -11.60
N ILE A 151 -10.40 0.26 -11.79
CA ILE A 151 -11.60 0.42 -12.60
C ILE A 151 -11.21 1.04 -13.94
N GLU A 152 -11.32 0.25 -15.01
CA GLU A 152 -11.03 0.70 -16.37
C GLU A 152 -11.96 1.87 -16.76
N ASN A 153 -11.37 2.96 -17.26
CA ASN A 153 -12.07 4.21 -17.59
C ASN A 153 -12.83 4.85 -16.41
N GLY A 154 -12.40 4.57 -15.17
CA GLY A 154 -13.01 5.08 -13.95
C GLY A 154 -12.78 6.56 -13.65
N ARG A 155 -11.89 7.24 -14.38
CA ARG A 155 -11.51 8.63 -14.08
C ARG A 155 -12.68 9.61 -14.04
N ASP A 156 -13.65 9.48 -14.94
CA ASP A 156 -14.81 10.41 -15.01
C ASP A 156 -15.83 10.22 -13.87
N TYR A 157 -15.59 9.21 -13.04
CA TYR A 157 -16.47 8.78 -11.95
C TYR A 157 -15.89 9.03 -10.57
N ILE A 158 -14.78 9.77 -10.44
CA ILE A 158 -14.21 10.17 -9.13
C ILE A 158 -15.29 10.84 -8.26
N GLY A 159 -15.40 10.38 -7.01
CA GLY A 159 -16.42 10.81 -6.05
C GLY A 159 -17.83 10.30 -6.33
N LYS A 160 -18.01 9.38 -7.28
CA LYS A 160 -19.31 8.76 -7.59
C LYS A 160 -19.27 7.27 -7.31
N ARG A 161 -20.44 6.74 -6.95
CA ARG A 161 -20.67 5.30 -6.83
C ARG A 161 -21.04 4.72 -8.20
N VAL A 162 -20.35 3.65 -8.58
CA VAL A 162 -20.54 2.95 -9.86
C VAL A 162 -20.63 1.45 -9.63
N LEU A 163 -21.48 0.80 -10.44
CA LEU A 163 -21.51 -0.65 -10.50
C LEU A 163 -20.38 -1.14 -11.38
N VAL A 164 -19.49 -1.93 -10.80
CA VAL A 164 -18.36 -2.52 -11.51
C VAL A 164 -18.45 -4.03 -11.48
N LYS A 165 -18.03 -4.67 -12.58
CA LYS A 165 -17.86 -6.11 -12.66
C LYS A 165 -16.37 -6.43 -12.55
N ILE A 166 -16.01 -7.29 -11.61
CA ILE A 166 -14.64 -7.79 -11.45
C ILE A 166 -14.31 -8.69 -12.64
N ASP A 167 -13.26 -8.37 -13.40
CA ASP A 167 -12.76 -9.19 -14.51
C ASP A 167 -11.67 -10.15 -14.03
N LYS A 168 -10.66 -9.61 -13.35
CA LYS A 168 -9.51 -10.36 -12.85
C LYS A 168 -9.18 -9.96 -11.43
N VAL A 169 -8.82 -10.95 -10.63
CA VAL A 169 -8.43 -10.77 -9.23
C VAL A 169 -6.96 -11.13 -9.12
N TYR A 170 -6.15 -10.18 -8.68
CA TYR A 170 -4.74 -10.38 -8.36
C TYR A 170 -4.55 -10.37 -6.84
N ARG A 171 -3.31 -10.55 -6.39
CA ARG A 171 -3.02 -10.67 -4.96
C ARG A 171 -3.19 -9.37 -4.18
N THR A 172 -3.01 -8.22 -4.82
CA THR A 172 -3.02 -6.90 -4.17
C THR A 172 -4.03 -5.94 -4.77
N TYR A 173 -4.65 -6.31 -5.89
CA TYR A 173 -5.69 -5.52 -6.55
C TYR A 173 -6.55 -6.41 -7.46
N ALA A 174 -7.74 -5.95 -7.80
CA ALA A 174 -8.56 -6.53 -8.86
C ALA A 174 -8.72 -5.53 -10.00
N LYS A 175 -8.81 -6.03 -11.24
CA LYS A 175 -9.27 -5.24 -12.39
C LYS A 175 -10.77 -5.40 -12.53
N ALA A 176 -11.46 -4.28 -12.67
CA ALA A 176 -12.88 -4.20 -12.85
C ALA A 176 -13.22 -3.28 -14.00
N ARG A 177 -14.39 -3.51 -14.59
CA ARG A 177 -14.95 -2.67 -15.65
C ARG A 177 -16.30 -2.14 -15.22
N ILE A 178 -16.61 -0.92 -15.61
CA ILE A 178 -17.90 -0.29 -15.30
C ILE A 178 -19.00 -1.03 -16.06
N LEU A 179 -20.10 -1.31 -15.38
CA LEU A 179 -21.35 -1.73 -16.01
C LEU A 179 -22.17 -0.47 -16.26
N GLU A 180 -22.11 0.04 -17.49
CA GLU A 180 -23.06 1.05 -17.94
C GLU A 180 -24.48 0.46 -17.91
N ARG A 181 -25.45 1.28 -17.48
CA ARG A 181 -26.89 0.95 -17.54
C ARG A 181 -27.46 1.27 -18.91
#